data_AF-A0A9P6EB50-F1
#
_entry.id   AF-A0A9P6EB50-F1
#
_cell.length_a   1.000
_cell.length_b   1.000
_cell.length_c   1.000
_cell.angle_alpha   90.00
_cell.angle_beta   90.00
_cell.angle_gamma   90.00
#
_symmetry.space_group_name_H-M   'P 1'
#
loop_
_entity.id
_entity.type
_entity.pdbx_description
1 polymer ?
#
loop_
_entity_poly.entity_id
_entity_poly.type
_entity_poly.pdbx_seq_one_letter_code
_entity_poly.pdbx_strand_id
1 'polypeptide(L)'
;MTILIIGGTGKTGGPLANILHSSGHTDLLLTSRSGHIPPPFSDKGHWEKDRQGLHDRTRSHEPMPVATHFLELAKKKGVKRFVFLSGSASAKGDVPHGQIHEYIANMKGIEYAVLRPTWFQENFAKNFLESIRVHDQVFSVAKDGRIPFVAAEDIALAAAEALTCTQSWNCDRFIVGPELFSYDDVARLLSRILGRGIIHERITFSQELKIWTRMGFKPDYAAWLVIKEEDVANGSQEKIAYRKQSLFRKRKLEDYFQSNKHLWMV
;
A
#
# COMPACT_ATOMS: atom_id res chain seq x y z
N MET A 1 -21.99 3.30 13.64
CA MET A 1 -21.18 4.14 12.74
C MET A 1 -21.05 3.41 11.43
N THR A 2 -21.47 4.01 10.32
CA THR A 2 -21.27 3.45 8.99
C THR A 2 -19.84 3.70 8.52
N ILE A 3 -19.16 2.70 7.97
CA ILE A 3 -17.80 2.85 7.41
C ILE A 3 -17.83 2.49 5.91
N LEU A 4 -17.37 3.43 5.08
CA LEU A 4 -17.16 3.20 3.64
C LEU A 4 -15.70 2.83 3.38
N ILE A 5 -15.47 1.71 2.71
CA ILE A 5 -14.15 1.22 2.31
C ILE A 5 -14.06 1.25 0.78
N ILE A 6 -13.28 2.21 0.27
CA ILE A 6 -12.98 2.28 -1.16
C ILE A 6 -11.92 1.24 -1.51
N GLY A 7 -12.16 0.47 -2.57
CA GLY A 7 -11.30 -0.66 -2.91
C GLY A 7 -11.40 -1.78 -1.87
N GLY A 8 -12.60 -1.99 -1.33
CA GLY A 8 -12.90 -2.96 -0.25
C GLY A 8 -12.62 -4.42 -0.61
N THR A 9 -12.40 -4.75 -1.88
CA THR A 9 -11.96 -6.08 -2.33
C THR A 9 -10.46 -6.16 -2.63
N GLY A 10 -9.73 -5.06 -2.42
CA GLY A 10 -8.29 -5.00 -2.63
C GLY A 10 -7.49 -5.61 -1.47
N LYS A 11 -6.17 -5.72 -1.68
CA LYS A 11 -5.22 -6.34 -0.74
C LYS A 11 -5.27 -5.79 0.69
N THR A 12 -5.63 -4.52 0.87
CA THR A 12 -5.77 -3.89 2.20
C THR A 12 -7.23 -3.72 2.59
N GLY A 13 -8.11 -3.38 1.63
CA GLY A 13 -9.53 -3.13 1.90
C GLY A 13 -10.28 -4.38 2.37
N GLY A 14 -9.98 -5.55 1.81
CA GLY A 14 -10.59 -6.81 2.19
C GLY A 14 -10.27 -7.20 3.63
N PRO A 15 -8.98 -7.29 4.01
CA PRO A 15 -8.58 -7.50 5.40
C PRO A 15 -9.17 -6.46 6.35
N LEU A 16 -9.21 -5.17 5.96
CA LEU A 16 -9.81 -4.10 6.78
C LEU A 16 -11.30 -4.37 7.05
N ALA A 17 -12.07 -4.73 6.02
CA ALA A 17 -13.47 -5.06 6.17
C ALA A 17 -13.68 -6.23 7.14
N ASN A 18 -12.87 -7.28 7.01
CA ASN A 18 -12.91 -8.44 7.89
C ASN A 18 -12.56 -8.11 9.35
N ILE A 19 -11.52 -7.30 9.56
CA ILE A 19 -11.11 -6.83 10.90
C ILE A 19 -12.23 -6.03 11.55
N LEU A 20 -12.79 -5.07 10.83
CA LEU A 20 -13.88 -4.21 11.33
C LEU A 20 -15.12 -5.05 11.67
N HIS A 21 -15.52 -5.94 10.77
CA HIS A 21 -16.67 -6.82 10.96
C HIS A 21 -16.50 -7.74 12.19
N SER A 22 -15.34 -8.38 12.31
CA SER A 22 -15.02 -9.26 13.44
C SER A 22 -14.93 -8.51 14.77
N SER A 23 -14.67 -7.20 14.73
CA SER A 23 -14.66 -6.32 15.90
C SER A 23 -16.04 -5.73 16.24
N GLY A 24 -17.12 -6.20 15.60
CA GLY A 24 -18.49 -5.76 15.85
C GLY A 24 -18.95 -4.54 15.03
N HIS A 25 -18.11 -4.00 14.13
CA HIS A 25 -18.52 -2.96 13.19
C HIS A 25 -19.19 -3.59 11.97
N THR A 26 -20.51 -3.74 12.01
CA THR A 26 -21.27 -4.47 10.98
C THR A 26 -21.86 -3.59 9.88
N ASP A 27 -21.97 -2.28 10.09
CA ASP A 27 -22.48 -1.33 9.10
C ASP A 27 -21.36 -0.87 8.15
N LEU A 28 -20.92 -1.79 7.29
CA LEU A 28 -19.82 -1.61 6.34
C LEU A 28 -20.32 -1.53 4.90
N LEU A 29 -19.85 -0.52 4.17
CA LEU A 29 -20.07 -0.33 2.74
C LEU A 29 -18.74 -0.54 2.01
N LEU A 30 -18.68 -1.46 1.07
CA LEU A 30 -17.48 -1.71 0.28
C LEU A 30 -17.72 -1.30 -1.17
N THR A 31 -16.70 -0.71 -1.80
CA THR A 31 -16.70 -0.50 -3.25
C THR A 31 -15.58 -1.29 -3.91
N SER A 32 -15.85 -1.78 -5.12
CA SER A 32 -14.91 -2.59 -5.90
C SER A 32 -14.87 -2.09 -7.34
N ARG A 33 -13.70 -2.18 -7.99
CA ARG A 33 -13.56 -1.90 -9.43
C ARG A 33 -14.38 -2.86 -10.28
N SER A 34 -14.56 -4.11 -9.84
CA SER A 34 -15.38 -5.10 -10.54
C SER A 34 -16.88 -4.96 -10.25
N GLY A 35 -17.27 -4.12 -9.29
CA GLY A 35 -18.64 -4.08 -8.77
C GLY A 35 -19.07 -5.31 -7.97
N HIS A 36 -18.23 -6.35 -7.88
CA HIS A 36 -18.50 -7.52 -7.05
C HIS A 36 -18.07 -7.25 -5.61
N ILE A 37 -18.98 -7.47 -4.66
CA ILE A 37 -18.76 -7.36 -3.22
C ILE A 37 -19.11 -8.72 -2.58
N PRO A 38 -18.20 -9.35 -1.83
CA PRO A 38 -18.46 -10.64 -1.20
C PRO A 38 -19.39 -10.49 0.03
N PRO A 39 -20.24 -11.50 0.32
CA PRO A 39 -20.97 -11.56 1.59
C PRO A 39 -20.03 -11.53 2.81
N PRO A 40 -20.45 -10.99 3.99
CA PRO A 40 -21.77 -10.42 4.30
C PRO A 40 -21.90 -8.92 3.92
N PHE A 41 -20.95 -8.37 3.17
CA PHE A 41 -20.89 -6.94 2.88
C PHE A 41 -21.89 -6.53 1.78
N SER A 42 -22.41 -5.32 1.87
CA SER A 42 -23.34 -4.77 0.87
C SER A 42 -22.73 -3.59 0.13
N ASP A 43 -23.02 -3.50 -1.17
CA ASP A 43 -22.97 -2.24 -1.92
C ASP A 43 -24.33 -1.53 -1.71
N LYS A 44 -24.33 -0.33 -1.11
CA LYS A 44 -25.52 0.53 -1.07
C LYS A 44 -25.36 1.78 -1.95
N GLY A 45 -24.32 1.84 -2.77
CA GLY A 45 -23.90 3.01 -3.51
C GLY A 45 -24.14 2.88 -5.01
N HIS A 46 -25.33 3.28 -5.46
CA HIS A 46 -25.49 3.82 -6.81
C HIS A 46 -24.74 5.17 -6.90
N TRP A 47 -23.42 5.12 -7.02
CA TRP A 47 -22.65 6.27 -7.41
C TRP A 47 -22.91 6.52 -8.90
N GLU A 48 -23.34 7.74 -9.21
CA GLU A 48 -23.85 8.14 -10.53
C GLU A 48 -22.87 7.83 -11.68
N LYS A 49 -23.44 7.80 -12.88
CA LYS A 49 -22.96 7.34 -14.21
C LYS A 49 -21.53 7.74 -14.66
N ASP A 50 -20.73 8.44 -13.87
CA ASP A 50 -19.35 8.85 -14.17
C ASP A 50 -18.29 7.78 -13.83
N ARG A 51 -18.57 6.52 -14.20
CA ARG A 51 -17.52 5.47 -14.25
C ARG A 51 -16.40 5.82 -15.24
N GLN A 52 -16.67 6.70 -16.20
CA GLN A 52 -15.70 7.20 -17.17
C GLN A 52 -14.68 8.14 -16.51
N GLY A 53 -13.70 7.58 -15.80
CA GLY A 53 -12.56 8.33 -15.25
C GLY A 53 -11.86 7.68 -14.05
N LEU A 54 -12.55 6.76 -13.36
CA LEU A 54 -12.02 6.01 -12.20
C LEU A 54 -11.34 4.69 -12.59
N HIS A 55 -11.42 4.30 -13.86
CA HIS A 55 -10.70 3.14 -14.38
C HIS A 55 -9.21 3.47 -14.57
N ASP A 56 -8.37 2.76 -13.80
CA ASP A 56 -6.90 2.68 -13.96
C ASP A 56 -6.06 3.93 -13.59
N ARG A 57 -6.37 4.57 -12.46
CA ARG A 57 -5.56 5.71 -11.96
C ARG A 57 -4.57 5.39 -10.83
N THR A 58 -4.60 4.18 -10.24
CA THR A 58 -3.57 3.74 -9.26
C THR A 58 -2.18 3.55 -9.87
N ARG A 59 -2.09 3.60 -11.21
CA ARG A 59 -0.85 3.52 -12.00
C ARG A 59 -0.53 4.84 -12.71
N SER A 60 -1.14 5.94 -12.25
CA SER A 60 -1.02 7.26 -12.85
C SER A 60 -0.52 8.29 -11.84
N HIS A 61 0.18 9.32 -12.33
CA HIS A 61 0.79 10.35 -11.49
C HIS A 61 -0.18 11.45 -11.02
N GLU A 62 -1.43 11.45 -11.50
CA GLU A 62 -2.40 12.54 -11.28
C GLU A 62 -3.70 12.08 -10.58
N PRO A 63 -3.63 11.62 -9.32
CA PRO A 63 -4.83 11.17 -8.61
C PRO A 63 -5.70 12.34 -8.09
N MET A 64 -5.16 13.57 -8.11
CA MET A 64 -5.76 14.72 -7.42
C MET A 64 -7.19 15.07 -7.82
N PRO A 65 -7.54 15.27 -9.11
CA PRO A 65 -8.90 15.72 -9.47
C PRO A 65 -10.01 14.77 -9.00
N VAL A 66 -9.74 13.47 -9.04
CA VAL A 66 -10.69 12.44 -8.59
C VAL A 66 -10.75 12.40 -7.06
N ALA A 67 -9.59 12.48 -6.40
CA ALA A 67 -9.52 12.46 -4.95
C ALA A 67 -10.21 13.67 -4.31
N THR A 68 -9.94 14.88 -4.78
CA THR A 68 -10.53 16.11 -4.24
C THR A 68 -12.05 16.14 -4.45
N HIS A 69 -12.53 15.78 -5.64
CA HIS A 69 -13.95 15.68 -5.91
C HIS A 69 -14.65 14.72 -4.95
N PHE A 70 -14.08 13.53 -4.74
CA PHE A 70 -14.63 12.54 -3.82
C PHE A 70 -14.64 13.05 -2.36
N LEU A 71 -13.54 13.65 -1.91
CA LEU A 71 -13.41 14.15 -0.53
C LEU A 71 -14.42 15.26 -0.22
N GLU A 72 -14.60 16.21 -1.13
CA GLU A 72 -15.58 17.30 -0.97
C GLU A 72 -17.02 16.78 -0.99
N LEU A 73 -17.33 15.84 -1.88
CA LEU A 73 -18.64 15.19 -1.91
C LEU A 73 -18.92 14.43 -0.61
N ALA A 74 -17.96 13.62 -0.14
CA ALA A 74 -18.08 12.87 1.10
C ALA A 74 -18.30 13.81 2.31
N LYS A 75 -17.54 14.89 2.40
CA LYS A 75 -17.71 15.93 3.43
C LYS A 75 -19.09 16.59 3.34
N LYS A 76 -19.56 16.96 2.14
CA LYS A 76 -20.90 17.53 1.91
C LYS A 76 -22.01 16.56 2.33
N LYS A 77 -21.79 15.25 2.20
CA LYS A 77 -22.69 14.18 2.65
C LYS A 77 -22.56 13.85 4.14
N GLY A 78 -21.73 14.60 4.89
CA GLY A 78 -21.64 14.51 6.33
C GLY A 78 -20.57 13.56 6.86
N VAL A 79 -19.70 13.01 6.01
CA VAL A 79 -18.55 12.20 6.46
C VAL A 79 -17.64 13.06 7.34
N LYS A 80 -17.38 12.56 8.55
CA LYS A 80 -16.60 13.29 9.57
C LYS A 80 -15.15 12.85 9.66
N ARG A 81 -14.83 11.61 9.31
CA ARG A 81 -13.50 11.02 9.50
C ARG A 81 -13.00 10.38 8.20
N PHE A 82 -11.74 10.64 7.87
CA PHE A 82 -11.08 10.15 6.66
C PHE A 82 -9.79 9.41 7.02
N VAL A 83 -9.66 8.15 6.60
CA VAL A 83 -8.40 7.41 6.70
C VAL A 83 -7.88 7.17 5.29
N PHE A 84 -6.76 7.78 4.96
CA PHE A 84 -6.18 7.75 3.62
C PHE A 84 -4.93 6.88 3.59
N LEU A 85 -4.90 5.91 2.68
CA LEU A 85 -3.74 5.06 2.42
C LEU A 85 -2.83 5.72 1.37
N SER A 86 -1.66 6.18 1.82
CA SER A 86 -0.60 6.76 1.01
C SER A 86 0.59 5.77 0.91
N GLY A 87 1.82 6.27 0.86
CA GLY A 87 3.06 5.50 0.95
C GLY A 87 4.17 6.27 1.65
N SER A 88 5.14 5.56 2.22
CA SER A 88 6.26 6.17 2.94
C SER A 88 7.09 7.09 2.04
N ALA A 89 7.22 6.72 0.76
CA ALA A 89 7.90 7.46 -0.30
C ALA A 89 7.19 8.77 -0.74
N SER A 90 5.92 8.98 -0.37
CA SER A 90 5.18 10.21 -0.70
C SER A 90 5.10 11.13 0.51
N ALA A 91 5.95 12.17 0.57
CA ALA A 91 5.86 13.17 1.63
C ALA A 91 4.62 14.05 1.43
N LYS A 92 4.20 14.79 2.46
CA LYS A 92 3.10 15.75 2.34
C LYS A 92 3.46 16.80 1.28
N GLY A 93 2.53 17.09 0.37
CA GLY A 93 2.72 18.00 -0.76
C GLY A 93 3.31 17.35 -2.02
N ASP A 94 4.00 16.21 -1.91
CA ASP A 94 4.66 15.56 -3.04
C ASP A 94 3.67 14.85 -4.00
N VAL A 95 4.11 14.63 -5.24
CA VAL A 95 3.36 13.84 -6.23
C VAL A 95 3.77 12.35 -6.11
N PRO A 96 2.85 11.38 -6.29
CA PRO A 96 1.43 11.54 -6.61
C PRO A 96 0.47 11.65 -5.42
N HIS A 97 0.82 11.09 -4.25
CA HIS A 97 -0.14 10.96 -3.14
C HIS A 97 0.00 12.04 -2.06
N GLY A 98 1.12 12.74 -2.00
CA GLY A 98 1.41 13.76 -1.01
C GLY A 98 0.50 14.99 -1.11
N GLN A 99 0.08 15.35 -2.32
CA GLN A 99 -0.89 16.41 -2.54
C GLN A 99 -2.28 16.07 -1.95
N ILE A 100 -2.68 14.79 -1.95
CA ILE A 100 -3.92 14.35 -1.30
C ILE A 100 -3.78 14.47 0.21
N HIS A 101 -2.61 14.11 0.75
CA HIS A 101 -2.30 14.31 2.17
C HIS A 101 -2.37 15.80 2.55
N GLU A 102 -1.73 16.68 1.78
CA GLU A 102 -1.81 18.14 1.96
C GLU A 102 -3.26 18.62 2.00
N TYR A 103 -4.06 18.16 1.02
CA TYR A 103 -5.45 18.55 0.88
C TYR A 103 -6.29 18.13 2.10
N ILE A 104 -6.26 16.85 2.47
CA ILE A 104 -7.01 16.32 3.62
C ILE A 104 -6.61 17.05 4.92
N ALA A 105 -5.32 17.31 5.12
CA ALA A 105 -4.83 17.98 6.33
C ALA A 105 -5.33 19.43 6.45
N ASN A 106 -5.64 20.08 5.32
CA ASN A 106 -6.14 21.47 5.28
C ASN A 106 -7.68 21.55 5.25
N MET A 107 -8.38 20.43 5.11
CA MET A 107 -9.85 20.40 5.16
C MET A 107 -10.35 20.70 6.57
N LYS A 108 -11.13 21.78 6.72
CA LYS A 108 -11.73 22.16 7.99
C LYS A 108 -12.91 21.26 8.36
N GLY A 109 -13.09 21.02 9.66
CA GLY A 109 -14.28 20.34 10.21
C GLY A 109 -14.32 18.83 9.96
N ILE A 110 -13.18 18.22 9.67
CA ILE A 110 -13.01 16.78 9.54
C ILE A 110 -11.93 16.27 10.49
N GLU A 111 -12.00 14.99 10.79
CA GLU A 111 -10.94 14.21 11.39
C GLU A 111 -10.20 13.42 10.31
N TYR A 112 -8.90 13.20 10.47
CA TYR A 112 -8.16 12.41 9.50
C TYR A 112 -7.00 11.60 10.08
N ALA A 113 -6.61 10.57 9.33
CA ALA A 113 -5.32 9.91 9.46
C ALA A 113 -4.77 9.58 8.07
N VAL A 114 -3.48 9.84 7.85
CA VAL A 114 -2.78 9.38 6.64
C VAL A 114 -1.82 8.26 7.00
N LEU A 115 -2.07 7.08 6.44
CA LEU A 115 -1.23 5.90 6.63
C LEU A 115 -0.17 5.87 5.53
N ARG A 116 1.10 5.85 5.93
CA ARG A 116 2.25 5.88 5.03
C ARG A 116 3.04 4.58 5.15
N PRO A 117 2.52 3.47 4.61
CA PRO A 117 3.20 2.19 4.66
C PRO A 117 4.53 2.21 3.91
N THR A 118 5.47 1.40 4.38
CA THR A 118 6.66 1.01 3.62
C THR A 118 6.29 -0.06 2.57
N TRP A 119 7.28 -0.77 2.01
CA TRP A 119 7.03 -1.70 0.90
C TRP A 119 6.21 -2.88 1.38
N PHE A 120 5.24 -3.28 0.57
CA PHE A 120 4.31 -4.34 0.94
C PHE A 120 4.99 -5.69 0.79
N GLN A 121 4.80 -6.59 1.74
CA GLN A 121 5.21 -8.00 1.62
C GLN A 121 4.53 -8.66 0.40
N GLU A 122 3.28 -8.27 0.11
CA GLU A 122 2.49 -8.77 -1.02
C GLU A 122 3.10 -8.43 -2.39
N ASN A 123 4.03 -7.48 -2.46
CA ASN A 123 4.71 -7.17 -3.72
C ASN A 123 5.54 -8.36 -4.22
N PHE A 124 6.01 -9.26 -3.35
CA PHE A 124 6.74 -10.46 -3.78
C PHE A 124 5.85 -11.45 -4.55
N ALA A 125 4.58 -11.59 -4.15
CA ALA A 125 3.63 -12.47 -4.83
C ALA A 125 2.97 -11.82 -6.06
N LYS A 126 3.13 -10.51 -6.24
CA LYS A 126 2.50 -9.76 -7.33
C LYS A 126 3.49 -9.29 -8.38
N ASN A 127 4.54 -8.60 -7.95
CA ASN A 127 5.50 -7.96 -8.83
C ASN A 127 6.71 -8.86 -9.09
N PHE A 128 7.11 -9.68 -8.12
CA PHE A 128 8.24 -10.61 -8.24
C PHE A 128 7.83 -12.06 -8.49
N LEU A 129 6.54 -12.35 -8.71
CA LEU A 129 6.04 -13.72 -8.81
C LEU A 129 6.76 -14.52 -9.89
N GLU A 130 6.75 -14.01 -11.12
CA GLU A 130 7.41 -14.65 -12.26
C GLU A 130 8.93 -14.67 -12.08
N SER A 131 9.52 -13.56 -11.64
CA SER A 131 10.96 -13.44 -11.41
C SER A 131 11.49 -14.50 -10.42
N ILE A 132 10.80 -14.68 -9.29
CA ILE A 132 11.20 -15.68 -8.28
C ILE A 132 10.92 -17.10 -8.80
N ARG A 133 9.77 -17.31 -9.46
CA ARG A 133 9.33 -18.65 -9.87
C ARG A 133 10.09 -19.19 -11.07
N VAL A 134 10.43 -18.35 -12.04
CA VAL A 134 10.99 -18.75 -13.35
C VAL A 134 12.48 -18.43 -13.47
N HIS A 135 12.92 -17.34 -12.83
CA HIS A 135 14.28 -16.81 -12.99
C HIS A 135 15.11 -16.85 -11.71
N ASP A 136 14.57 -17.42 -10.65
CA ASP A 136 15.27 -17.64 -9.39
C ASP A 136 15.88 -16.35 -8.83
N GLN A 137 15.18 -15.22 -9.02
CA GLN A 137 15.73 -13.93 -8.64
C GLN A 137 14.68 -12.94 -8.13
N VAL A 138 15.13 -12.09 -7.21
CA VAL A 138 14.54 -10.77 -6.94
C VAL A 138 15.46 -9.72 -7.55
N PHE A 139 14.93 -8.56 -7.92
CA PHE A 139 15.71 -7.48 -8.51
C PHE A 139 15.44 -6.16 -7.79
N SER A 140 16.42 -5.27 -7.78
CA SER A 140 16.22 -3.90 -7.29
C SER A 140 17.27 -2.92 -7.81
N VAL A 141 16.94 -1.63 -7.74
CA VAL A 141 17.92 -0.52 -7.80
C VAL A 141 18.34 -0.04 -6.40
N ALA A 142 17.82 -0.67 -5.35
CA ALA A 142 18.04 -0.28 -3.95
C ALA A 142 19.46 -0.57 -3.43
N LYS A 143 20.32 -1.24 -4.22
CA LYS A 143 21.69 -1.63 -3.83
C LYS A 143 21.68 -2.37 -2.47
N ASP A 144 22.39 -1.84 -1.47
CA ASP A 144 22.48 -2.38 -0.11
C ASP A 144 21.43 -1.78 0.85
N GLY A 145 20.56 -0.92 0.33
CA GLY A 145 19.54 -0.24 1.11
C GLY A 145 18.56 -1.23 1.74
N ARG A 146 18.12 -0.93 2.96
CA ARG A 146 17.24 -1.81 3.74
C ARG A 146 15.84 -1.25 3.87
N ILE A 147 14.84 -2.12 3.78
CA ILE A 147 13.42 -1.78 3.80
C ILE A 147 12.72 -2.58 4.90
N PRO A 148 11.88 -1.95 5.74
CA PRO A 148 11.05 -2.69 6.67
C PRO A 148 9.75 -3.11 6.00
N PHE A 149 9.75 -4.26 5.32
CA PHE A 149 8.60 -4.73 4.53
C PHE A 149 7.37 -4.97 5.42
N VAL A 150 6.27 -4.25 5.15
CA VAL A 150 5.04 -4.26 5.94
C VAL A 150 3.96 -5.12 5.28
N ALA A 151 3.19 -5.88 6.07
CA ALA A 151 2.08 -6.68 5.55
C ALA A 151 0.85 -5.81 5.26
N ALA A 152 0.07 -6.13 4.22
CA ALA A 152 -1.20 -5.45 3.93
C ALA A 152 -2.21 -5.60 5.07
N GLU A 153 -2.18 -6.73 5.79
CA GLU A 153 -2.99 -6.95 6.98
C GLU A 153 -2.61 -6.01 8.14
N ASP A 154 -1.32 -5.77 8.34
CA ASP A 154 -0.82 -4.83 9.34
C ASP A 154 -1.22 -3.38 9.03
N ILE A 155 -1.27 -3.03 7.73
CA ILE A 155 -1.82 -1.75 7.27
C ILE A 155 -3.32 -1.69 7.51
N ALA A 156 -4.05 -2.78 7.27
CA ALA A 156 -5.48 -2.86 7.52
C ALA A 156 -5.81 -2.72 9.02
N LEU A 157 -5.02 -3.34 9.90
CA LEU A 157 -5.11 -3.14 11.36
C LEU A 157 -4.90 -1.68 11.74
N ALA A 158 -3.87 -1.02 11.18
CA ALA A 158 -3.64 0.41 11.39
C ALA A 158 -4.82 1.28 10.94
N ALA A 159 -5.43 0.92 9.81
CA ALA A 159 -6.60 1.62 9.30
C ALA A 159 -7.84 1.41 10.20
N ALA A 160 -8.06 0.19 10.69
CA ALA A 160 -9.13 -0.09 11.64
C ALA A 160 -8.95 0.73 12.92
N GLU A 161 -7.75 0.73 13.51
CA GLU A 161 -7.41 1.55 14.68
C GLU A 161 -7.70 3.04 14.43
N ALA A 162 -7.24 3.59 13.30
CA ALA A 162 -7.46 4.99 12.95
C ALA A 162 -8.94 5.32 12.73
N LEU A 163 -9.72 4.41 12.15
CA LEU A 163 -11.15 4.59 11.93
C LEU A 163 -11.95 4.55 13.24
N THR A 164 -11.57 3.71 14.20
CA THR A 164 -12.38 3.40 15.37
C THR A 164 -11.88 4.03 16.67
N CYS A 165 -10.70 4.66 16.67
CA CYS A 165 -10.16 5.34 17.85
C CYS A 165 -11.10 6.43 18.38
N THR A 166 -11.19 6.58 19.71
CA THR A 166 -12.03 7.60 20.34
C THR A 166 -11.61 9.02 19.94
N GLN A 167 -10.29 9.27 19.95
CA GLN A 167 -9.71 10.52 19.49
C GLN A 167 -8.94 10.28 18.19
N SER A 168 -9.36 10.94 17.11
CA SER A 168 -8.66 10.88 15.83
C SER A 168 -7.20 11.28 15.98
N TRP A 169 -6.32 10.61 15.22
CA TRP A 169 -4.90 10.91 15.20
C TRP A 169 -4.59 12.29 14.64
N ASN A 170 -5.39 12.76 13.68
CA ASN A 170 -5.24 14.05 12.99
C ASN A 170 -3.80 14.33 12.52
N CYS A 171 -3.13 13.29 12.02
CA CYS A 171 -1.76 13.32 11.53
C CYS A 171 -1.49 12.21 10.52
N ASP A 172 -0.29 12.21 9.95
CA ASP A 172 0.27 11.06 9.23
C ASP A 172 1.13 10.16 10.13
N ARG A 173 1.10 8.86 9.84
CA ARG A 173 1.89 7.83 10.52
C ARG A 173 2.56 6.92 9.50
N PHE A 174 3.84 6.61 9.72
CA PHE A 174 4.49 5.56 8.95
C PHE A 174 4.07 4.19 9.50
N ILE A 175 3.72 3.27 8.61
CA ILE A 175 3.37 1.90 8.98
C ILE A 175 4.50 1.01 8.50
N VAL A 176 5.28 0.48 9.44
CA VAL A 176 6.57 -0.17 9.13
C VAL A 176 6.53 -1.64 9.53
N GLY A 177 7.16 -2.50 8.71
CA GLY A 177 7.37 -3.89 9.07
C GLY A 177 8.27 -4.04 10.30
N PRO A 178 8.28 -5.21 10.95
CA PRO A 178 9.03 -5.42 12.19
C PRO A 178 10.55 -5.42 12.00
N GLU A 179 11.03 -5.69 10.80
CA GLU A 179 12.42 -6.06 10.52
C GLU A 179 12.92 -5.37 9.24
N LEU A 180 14.17 -4.90 9.24
CA LEU A 180 14.83 -4.28 8.09
C LEU A 180 15.55 -5.33 7.24
N PHE A 181 15.22 -5.40 5.95
CA PHE A 181 15.83 -6.33 4.99
C PHE A 181 16.38 -5.58 3.78
N SER A 182 17.63 -5.87 3.39
CA SER A 182 18.10 -5.62 2.02
C SER A 182 17.52 -6.67 1.07
N TYR A 183 17.57 -6.44 -0.25
CA TYR A 183 17.18 -7.46 -1.22
C TYR A 183 18.11 -8.69 -1.21
N ASP A 184 19.37 -8.56 -0.78
CA ASP A 184 20.25 -9.71 -0.52
C ASP A 184 19.74 -10.56 0.65
N ASP A 185 19.25 -9.92 1.71
CA ASP A 185 18.63 -10.63 2.85
C ASP A 185 17.35 -11.34 2.42
N VAL A 186 16.53 -10.69 1.58
CA VAL A 186 15.32 -11.28 0.99
C VAL A 186 15.65 -12.51 0.15
N ALA A 187 16.65 -12.41 -0.74
CA ALA A 187 17.09 -13.50 -1.60
C ALA A 187 17.59 -14.69 -0.76
N ARG A 188 18.38 -14.44 0.30
CA ARG A 188 18.81 -15.49 1.24
C ARG A 188 17.64 -16.14 1.98
N LEU A 189 16.67 -15.34 2.42
CA LEU A 189 15.48 -15.83 3.12
C LEU A 189 14.61 -16.70 2.20
N LEU A 190 14.33 -16.25 0.98
CA LEU A 190 13.61 -17.03 -0.02
C LEU A 190 14.36 -18.31 -0.38
N SER A 191 15.69 -18.25 -0.54
CA SER A 191 16.50 -19.43 -0.84
C SER A 191 16.34 -20.53 0.22
N ARG A 192 16.40 -20.14 1.49
CA ARG A 192 16.19 -21.05 2.63
C ARG A 192 14.79 -21.67 2.62
N ILE A 193 13.76 -20.87 2.35
CA ILE A 193 12.35 -21.31 2.41
C ILE A 193 11.98 -22.20 1.22
N LEU A 194 12.48 -21.87 0.02
CA LEU A 194 12.17 -22.58 -1.21
C LEU A 194 13.10 -23.76 -1.48
N GLY A 195 14.22 -23.88 -0.77
CA GLY A 195 15.18 -24.97 -0.95
C GLY A 195 15.97 -24.91 -2.26
N ARG A 196 16.01 -23.74 -2.91
CA ARG A 196 16.75 -23.48 -4.17
C ARG A 196 17.36 -22.09 -4.15
N GLY A 197 18.43 -21.89 -4.93
CA GLY A 197 19.18 -20.62 -4.90
C GLY A 197 18.39 -19.49 -5.53
N ILE A 198 17.95 -18.53 -4.72
CA ILE A 198 17.38 -17.26 -5.17
C ILE A 198 18.45 -16.18 -5.07
N ILE A 199 18.70 -15.45 -6.15
CA ILE A 199 19.68 -14.37 -6.19
C ILE A 199 19.02 -12.99 -6.14
N HIS A 200 19.77 -11.98 -5.70
CA HIS A 200 19.40 -10.59 -5.88
C HIS A 200 20.13 -10.03 -7.11
N GLU A 201 19.39 -9.79 -8.18
CA GLU A 201 19.88 -9.11 -9.37
C GLU A 201 19.87 -7.59 -9.13
N ARG A 202 21.06 -6.99 -9.02
CA ARG A 202 21.20 -5.54 -8.93
C ARG A 202 21.11 -4.95 -10.32
N ILE A 203 19.98 -4.31 -10.61
CA ILE A 203 19.69 -3.77 -11.93
C ILE A 203 19.90 -2.25 -11.98
N THR A 204 20.00 -1.71 -13.18
CA THR A 204 20.08 -0.26 -13.43
C THR A 204 18.69 0.37 -13.44
N PHE A 205 18.64 1.69 -13.19
CA PHE A 205 17.46 2.52 -13.39
C PHE A 205 16.72 2.20 -14.70
N SER A 206 17.47 2.12 -15.80
CA SER A 206 16.90 1.89 -17.14
C SER A 206 16.29 0.50 -17.31
N GLN A 207 16.83 -0.51 -16.62
CA GLN A 207 16.30 -1.88 -16.65
C GLN A 207 15.00 -1.94 -15.85
N GLU A 208 14.98 -1.38 -14.63
CA GLU A 208 13.79 -1.39 -13.79
C GLU A 208 12.64 -0.58 -14.40
N LEU A 209 12.94 0.60 -14.96
CA LEU A 209 11.96 1.42 -15.69
C LEU A 209 11.31 0.63 -16.84
N LYS A 210 12.10 -0.16 -17.58
CA LYS A 210 11.57 -1.03 -18.65
C LYS A 210 10.67 -2.12 -18.08
N ILE A 211 11.03 -2.72 -16.95
CA ILE A 211 10.20 -3.73 -16.27
C ILE A 211 8.85 -3.12 -15.88
N TRP A 212 8.84 -2.01 -15.15
CA TRP A 212 7.60 -1.35 -14.73
C TRP A 212 6.73 -0.90 -15.91
N THR A 213 7.34 -0.38 -16.97
CA THR A 213 6.61 0.02 -18.18
C THR A 213 5.97 -1.19 -18.86
N ARG A 214 6.68 -2.32 -18.97
CA ARG A 214 6.13 -3.59 -19.52
C ARG A 214 5.01 -4.16 -18.66
N MET A 215 5.04 -3.93 -17.35
CA MET A 215 3.94 -4.28 -16.43
C MET A 215 2.71 -3.35 -16.54
N GLY A 216 2.76 -2.37 -17.45
CA GLY A 216 1.65 -1.46 -17.76
C GLY A 216 1.56 -0.23 -16.86
N PHE A 217 2.66 0.19 -16.23
CA PHE A 217 2.73 1.48 -15.54
C PHE A 217 3.05 2.60 -16.54
N LYS A 218 2.45 3.77 -16.36
CA LYS A 218 2.77 4.95 -17.19
C LYS A 218 4.23 5.35 -16.98
N PRO A 219 4.98 5.74 -18.03
CA PRO A 219 6.42 6.02 -17.93
C PRO A 219 6.82 6.95 -16.80
N ASP A 220 6.12 8.07 -16.60
CA ASP A 220 6.47 9.03 -15.54
C ASP A 220 6.27 8.46 -14.14
N TYR A 221 5.20 7.67 -13.95
CA TYR A 221 4.95 7.02 -12.67
C TYR A 221 5.91 5.84 -12.43
N ALA A 222 6.27 5.09 -13.48
CA ALA A 222 7.30 4.07 -13.43
C ALA A 222 8.67 4.68 -13.05
N ALA A 223 9.07 5.79 -13.69
CA ALA A 223 10.29 6.51 -13.35
C ALA A 223 10.26 6.99 -11.90
N TRP A 224 9.14 7.53 -11.42
CA TRP A 224 8.97 7.90 -10.02
C TRP A 224 9.17 6.71 -9.08
N LEU A 225 8.62 5.53 -9.38
CA LEU A 225 8.82 4.32 -8.56
C LEU A 225 10.31 3.95 -8.46
N VAL A 226 11.03 3.97 -9.59
CA VAL A 226 12.48 3.67 -9.63
C VAL A 226 13.27 4.70 -8.82
N ILE A 227 12.99 6.01 -8.97
CA ILE A 227 13.63 7.07 -8.18
C ILE A 227 13.42 6.84 -6.68
N LYS A 228 12.20 6.45 -6.28
CA LYS A 228 11.90 6.19 -4.87
C LYS A 228 12.58 4.91 -4.35
N GLU A 229 12.84 3.93 -5.21
CA GLU A 229 13.67 2.78 -4.85
C GLU A 229 15.16 3.13 -4.80
N GLU A 230 15.67 4.01 -5.66
CA GLU A 230 17.05 4.53 -5.56
C GLU A 230 17.29 5.31 -4.25
N ASP A 231 16.29 6.04 -3.76
CA ASP A 231 16.35 6.70 -2.44
C ASP A 231 16.59 5.67 -1.31
N VAL A 232 16.15 4.41 -1.47
CA VAL A 232 16.40 3.32 -0.51
C VAL A 232 17.88 3.02 -0.41
N ALA A 233 18.62 3.06 -1.53
CA ALA A 233 20.07 2.86 -1.54
C ALA A 233 20.80 3.89 -0.66
N ASN A 234 20.19 5.04 -0.42
CA ASN A 234 20.69 6.12 0.44
C ASN A 234 20.08 6.09 1.87
N GLY A 235 19.51 4.95 2.26
CA GLY A 235 18.96 4.69 3.59
C GLY A 235 17.63 5.39 3.89
N SER A 236 16.83 5.75 2.87
CA SER A 236 15.57 6.47 3.08
C SER A 236 14.60 5.72 4.00
N GLN A 237 14.49 4.40 3.84
CA GLN A 237 13.55 3.58 4.63
C GLN A 237 14.07 3.24 6.02
N GLU A 238 15.39 3.09 6.18
CA GLU A 238 16.01 2.98 7.50
C GLU A 238 15.77 4.25 8.32
N LYS A 239 15.97 5.42 7.72
CA LYS A 239 15.67 6.71 8.36
C LYS A 239 14.20 6.79 8.77
N ILE A 240 13.27 6.29 7.95
CA ILE A 240 11.84 6.20 8.30
C ILE A 240 11.61 5.27 9.48
N ALA A 241 12.23 4.08 9.51
CA ALA A 241 12.07 3.12 10.60
C ALA A 241 12.39 3.74 11.97
N TYR A 242 13.38 4.64 12.04
CA TYR A 242 13.78 5.32 13.28
C TYR A 242 13.02 6.63 13.59
N ARG A 243 12.03 7.02 12.79
CA ARG A 243 11.21 8.21 13.09
C ARG A 243 10.20 7.94 14.21
N LYS A 244 9.94 8.96 15.03
CA LYS A 244 8.92 8.93 16.09
C LYS A 244 7.50 8.63 15.57
N GLN A 245 7.19 8.98 14.33
CA GLN A 245 5.88 8.72 13.71
C GLN A 245 5.69 7.28 13.21
N SER A 246 6.72 6.43 13.34
CA SER A 246 6.70 5.06 12.84
C SER A 246 6.01 4.12 13.82
N LEU A 247 5.00 3.41 13.29
CA LEU A 247 4.25 2.38 13.99
C LEU A 247 4.73 1.03 13.48
N PHE A 248 5.58 0.37 14.27
CA PHE A 248 6.04 -0.98 13.99
C PHE A 248 4.89 -1.97 14.11
N ARG A 249 4.74 -2.78 13.07
CA ARG A 249 3.74 -3.82 13.00
C ARG A 249 4.39 -5.19 13.13
N LYS A 250 3.58 -6.23 13.33
CA LYS A 250 4.08 -7.48 13.94
C LYS A 250 4.38 -8.57 12.91
N ARG A 251 3.78 -8.52 11.72
CA ARG A 251 3.87 -9.63 10.77
C ARG A 251 5.24 -9.65 10.10
N LYS A 252 5.99 -10.73 10.30
CA LYS A 252 7.33 -10.90 9.73
C LYS A 252 7.29 -11.27 8.26
N LEU A 253 8.34 -10.89 7.54
CA LEU A 253 8.49 -11.25 6.13
C LEU A 253 8.67 -12.77 5.94
N GLU A 254 9.37 -13.43 6.86
CA GLU A 254 9.52 -14.89 6.86
C GLU A 254 8.17 -15.62 6.95
N ASP A 255 7.28 -15.18 7.86
CA ASP A 255 5.95 -15.78 8.01
C ASP A 255 5.12 -15.63 6.74
N TYR A 256 5.25 -14.48 6.06
CA TYR A 256 4.62 -14.24 4.77
C TYR A 256 5.15 -15.21 3.70
N PHE A 257 6.46 -15.37 3.57
CA PHE A 257 7.05 -16.31 2.60
C PHE A 257 6.69 -17.76 2.90
N GLN A 258 6.73 -18.20 4.17
CA GLN A 258 6.34 -19.55 4.55
C GLN A 258 4.88 -19.85 4.19
N SER A 259 3.97 -18.94 4.51
CA SER A 259 2.54 -19.11 4.24
C SER A 259 2.22 -19.12 2.73
N ASN A 260 3.03 -18.44 1.93
CA ASN A 260 2.79 -18.26 0.50
C ASN A 260 3.76 -19.03 -0.41
N LYS A 261 4.63 -19.89 0.15
CA LYS A 261 5.69 -20.56 -0.63
C LYS A 261 5.18 -21.33 -1.85
N HIS A 262 3.95 -21.84 -1.78
CA HIS A 262 3.27 -22.54 -2.87
C HIS A 262 3.15 -21.71 -4.15
N LEU A 263 3.20 -20.38 -4.07
CA LEU A 263 3.19 -19.49 -5.23
C LEU A 263 4.48 -19.58 -6.07
N TRP A 264 5.60 -19.98 -5.45
CA TRP A 264 6.92 -20.01 -6.07
C TRP A 264 7.53 -21.41 -6.15
N MET A 265 6.81 -22.45 -5.73
CA MET A 265 7.19 -23.84 -5.99
C MET A 265 7.01 -24.14 -7.48
N VAL A 266 7.99 -24.85 -8.04
CA VAL A 266 8.03 -25.28 -9.45
C VAL A 266 7.97 -26.80 -9.47
#